data_AF-A0A4R9VD83-F1
#
_entry.id   AF-A0A4R9VD83-F1
#
_cell.length_a   1.000
_cell.length_b   1.000
_cell.length_c   1.000
_cell.angle_alpha   90.00
_cell.angle_beta   90.00
_cell.angle_gamma   90.00
#
_symmetry.space_group_name_H-M   'P 1'
#
loop_
_entity.id
_entity.type
_entity.pdbx_description
1 polymer ?
#
loop_
_entity_poly.entity_id
_entity_poly.type
_entity_poly.pdbx_seq_one_letter_code
_entity_poly.pdbx_strand_id
1 'polypeptide(L)'
;YGFWNRIGMSSLITDETFGVAITPHLKCEKINDRWLHGLNITAYLFWTFASVVGAVFGKYITNPDAFGLDFAITAMFIFLAVSQFDAIKQSQFKTYLVLIVC
;
A
#
# COMPACT_ATOMS: atom_id res chain seq x y z
N TYR A 1 7.68 1.33 -23.72
CA TYR A 1 7.41 2.25 -22.59
C TYR A 1 8.13 3.56 -22.82
N GLY A 2 7.42 4.69 -22.92
CA GLY A 2 8.05 6.02 -22.99
C GLY A 2 8.67 6.40 -21.64
N PHE A 3 9.82 7.06 -21.65
CA PHE A 3 10.56 7.50 -20.46
C PHE A 3 9.67 8.26 -19.47
N TRP A 4 8.84 9.17 -19.97
CA TRP A 4 7.87 9.96 -19.19
C TRP A 4 6.85 9.11 -18.43
N ASN A 5 6.39 8.00 -19.03
CA ASN A 5 5.41 7.14 -18.37
C ASN A 5 6.03 6.43 -17.16
N ARG A 6 7.29 5.99 -17.29
CA ARG A 6 8.02 5.28 -16.23
C ARG A 6 8.33 6.21 -15.06
N ILE A 7 8.69 7.46 -15.33
CA ILE A 7 8.89 8.49 -14.30
C ILE A 7 7.57 8.77 -13.59
N GLY A 8 6.48 9.01 -14.33
CA GLY A 8 5.16 9.28 -13.74
C GLY A 8 4.64 8.11 -12.88
N MET A 9 4.87 6.87 -13.30
CA MET A 9 4.52 5.69 -12.49
C MET A 9 5.34 5.61 -11.20
N SER A 10 6.66 5.82 -11.29
CA SER A 10 7.55 5.73 -10.13
C SER A 10 7.38 6.90 -9.15
N SER A 11 6.92 8.07 -9.60
CA SER A 11 6.72 9.23 -8.73
C SER A 11 5.40 9.20 -7.96
N LEU A 12 4.40 8.46 -8.45
CA LEU A 12 3.06 8.39 -7.89
C LEU A 12 2.83 7.14 -7.03
N ILE A 13 3.84 6.29 -6.90
CA ILE A 13 3.76 5.07 -6.09
C ILE A 13 3.94 5.41 -4.61
N THR A 14 3.22 4.68 -3.78
CA THR A 14 3.22 4.76 -2.31
C THR A 14 3.41 3.36 -1.74
N ASP A 15 3.68 3.23 -0.44
CA ASP A 15 3.91 1.93 0.19
C ASP A 15 2.67 1.01 0.08
N GLU A 16 1.46 1.58 0.11
CA GLU A 16 0.21 0.82 0.00
C GLU A 16 -0.05 0.36 -1.43
N THR A 17 0.14 1.26 -2.41
CA THR A 17 -0.04 0.94 -3.82
C THR A 17 1.02 -0.04 -4.31
N PHE A 18 2.24 0.04 -3.77
CA PHE A 18 3.27 -0.98 -3.95
C PHE A 18 2.87 -2.33 -3.34
N GLY A 19 2.38 -2.33 -2.10
CA GLY A 19 1.89 -3.53 -1.41
C GLY A 19 0.74 -4.23 -2.16
N VAL A 20 -0.16 -3.45 -2.78
CA VAL A 20 -1.24 -4.01 -3.62
C VAL A 20 -0.73 -4.47 -4.98
N ALA A 21 0.27 -3.80 -5.56
CA ALA A 21 0.85 -4.17 -6.85
C ALA A 21 1.71 -5.43 -6.78
N ILE A 22 2.37 -5.72 -5.65
CA ILE A 22 3.25 -6.89 -5.54
C ILE A 22 2.48 -8.22 -5.49
N THR A 23 1.26 -8.25 -4.94
CA THR A 23 0.43 -9.46 -4.88
C THR A 23 0.12 -10.07 -6.25
N PRO A 24 -0.43 -9.34 -7.25
CA PRO A 24 -0.62 -9.86 -8.60
C PRO A 24 0.70 -10.13 -9.31
N HIS A 25 1.76 -9.36 -9.03
CA HIS A 25 3.10 -9.63 -9.56
C HIS A 25 3.62 -11.00 -9.14
N LEU A 26 3.50 -11.34 -7.86
CA LEU A 26 3.91 -12.63 -7.29
C LEU A 26 3.04 -13.81 -7.80
N LYS A 27 1.81 -13.53 -8.23
CA LYS A 27 0.91 -14.49 -8.88
C LYS A 27 1.17 -14.67 -10.38
N CYS A 28 2.24 -14.08 -10.91
CA CYS A 28 2.58 -14.07 -12.33
C CYS A 28 1.53 -13.40 -13.24
N GLU A 29 0.69 -12.51 -12.68
CA GLU A 29 -0.23 -11.72 -13.48
C GLU A 29 0.49 -10.54 -14.15
N LYS A 30 0.11 -10.23 -15.39
CA LYS A 30 0.70 -9.12 -16.13
C LYS A 30 0.13 -7.80 -15.62
N ILE A 31 0.94 -7.06 -14.88
CA ILE A 31 0.62 -5.68 -14.48
C ILE A 31 0.76 -4.78 -15.70
N ASN A 32 -0.35 -4.13 -16.07
CA ASN A 32 -0.39 -3.15 -17.15
C ASN A 32 -0.18 -1.72 -16.59
N ASP A 33 0.51 -0.86 -17.33
CA ASP A 33 0.72 0.55 -16.94
C ASP A 33 -0.57 1.28 -16.61
N ARG A 34 -1.63 1.03 -17.39
CA ARG A 34 -2.95 1.65 -17.18
C ARG A 34 -3.57 1.20 -15.86
N TRP A 35 -3.31 -0.05 -15.46
CA TRP A 35 -3.78 -0.57 -14.19
C TRP A 35 -3.04 0.08 -13.03
N LEU A 36 -1.72 0.24 -13.13
CA LEU A 36 -0.90 0.89 -12.10
C LEU A 36 -1.28 2.37 -11.93
N HIS A 37 -1.50 3.10 -13.03
CA HIS A 37 -2.01 4.47 -12.97
C HIS A 37 -3.41 4.55 -12.37
N GLY A 38 -4.30 3.62 -12.73
CA GLY A 38 -5.64 3.52 -12.13
C GLY A 38 -5.57 3.26 -10.61
N LEU A 39 -4.65 2.40 -10.18
CA LEU A 39 -4.41 2.11 -8.76
C LEU A 39 -3.95 3.37 -8.01
N ASN A 40 -2.92 4.06 -8.52
CA ASN A 40 -2.40 5.28 -7.90
C ASN A 40 -3.47 6.38 -7.85
N ILE A 41 -4.19 6.64 -8.95
CA ILE A 41 -5.26 7.66 -8.99
C ILE A 41 -6.35 7.33 -7.95
N THR A 42 -6.78 6.07 -7.88
CA THR A 42 -7.81 5.66 -6.91
C THR A 42 -7.33 5.83 -5.47
N ALA A 43 -6.07 5.52 -5.18
CA ALA A 43 -5.48 5.73 -3.86
C ALA A 43 -5.45 7.22 -3.47
N TYR A 44 -5.01 8.10 -4.37
CA TYR A 44 -5.01 9.56 -4.13
C TYR A 44 -6.42 10.14 -3.96
N LEU A 45 -7.39 9.67 -4.76
CA LEU A 45 -8.79 10.08 -4.61
C LEU A 45 -9.34 9.65 -3.25
N PHE A 46 -9.09 8.42 -2.84
CA PHE A 46 -9.55 7.91 -1.56
C PHE A 46 -8.89 8.64 -0.39
N TRP A 47 -7.59 8.92 -0.49
CA TRP A 47 -6.89 9.74 0.51
C TRP A 47 -7.50 11.13 0.63
N THR A 48 -7.72 11.82 -0.49
CA THR A 48 -8.34 13.15 -0.50
C THR A 48 -9.73 13.11 0.13
N PHE A 49 -10.54 12.12 -0.23
CA PHE A 49 -11.87 11.94 0.34
C PHE A 49 -11.82 11.68 1.86
N ALA A 50 -10.96 10.77 2.31
CA ALA A 50 -10.78 10.46 3.72
C ALA A 50 -10.30 11.68 4.53
N SER A 51 -9.39 12.49 3.97
CA SER A 51 -8.93 13.74 4.59
C SER A 51 -10.03 14.80 4.68
N VAL A 52 -10.87 14.94 3.65
CA VAL A 52 -12.01 15.86 3.69
C VAL A 52 -13.03 15.42 4.73
N VAL A 53 -13.38 14.13 4.76
CA VAL A 53 -14.26 13.54 5.78
C VAL A 53 -13.66 13.76 7.17
N GLY A 54 -12.38 13.43 7.36
CA GLY A 54 -11.67 13.65 8.63
C GLY A 54 -11.66 15.12 9.07
N ALA A 55 -11.50 16.06 8.15
CA ALA A 55 -11.53 17.50 8.45
C ALA A 55 -12.93 17.99 8.86
N VAL A 56 -13.99 17.46 8.23
CA VAL A 56 -15.39 17.79 8.58
C VAL A 56 -15.76 17.20 9.94
N PHE A 57 -15.47 15.91 10.15
CA PHE A 57 -15.80 15.21 11.39
C PHE A 57 -14.87 15.58 12.56
N GLY A 58 -13.65 16.03 12.28
CA GLY A 58 -12.68 16.47 13.29
C GLY A 58 -13.19 17.63 14.15
N LYS A 59 -14.05 18.50 13.61
CA LYS A 59 -14.68 19.59 14.40
C LYS A 59 -15.66 19.08 15.47
N TYR A 60 -16.19 17.87 15.31
CA TYR A 60 -17.13 17.25 16.24
C TYR A 60 -16.43 16.34 17.26
N ILE A 61 -15.15 16.03 17.06
CA ILE A 61 -14.35 15.20 17.96
C ILE A 61 -13.72 16.11 19.03
N THR A 62 -14.32 16.12 20.21
CA THR A 62 -13.84 16.93 21.35
C THR A 62 -12.61 16.32 22.05
N ASN A 63 -12.44 14.99 21.99
CA ASN A 63 -11.31 14.25 22.57
C ASN A 63 -10.75 13.25 21.56
N PRO A 64 -9.86 13.67 20.65
CA PRO A 64 -9.25 12.77 19.65
C PRO A 64 -8.37 11.67 20.28
N ASP A 65 -7.74 11.95 21.41
CA ASP A 65 -6.84 11.01 22.10
C ASP A 65 -7.56 9.76 22.61
N ALA A 66 -8.85 9.87 22.92
CA ALA A 66 -9.67 8.74 23.35
C ALA A 66 -9.92 7.71 22.23
N PHE A 67 -9.75 8.10 20.96
CA PHE A 67 -9.97 7.23 19.81
C PHE A 67 -8.71 6.48 19.36
N GLY A 68 -7.55 6.71 20.00
CA GLY A 68 -6.32 5.99 19.68
C GLY A 68 -5.83 6.21 18.25
N LEU A 69 -6.06 7.41 17.68
CA LEU A 69 -5.68 7.76 16.31
C LEU A 69 -4.17 7.64 16.07
N ASP A 70 -3.36 7.81 17.12
CA ASP A 70 -1.90 7.62 17.09
C ASP A 70 -1.50 6.18 16.71
N PHE A 71 -2.36 5.20 16.98
CA PHE A 71 -2.13 3.82 16.62
C PHE A 71 -2.47 3.51 15.14
N ALA A 72 -3.21 4.39 14.46
CA ALA A 72 -3.72 4.11 13.11
C ALA A 72 -2.60 3.88 12.08
N ILE A 73 -1.53 4.69 12.11
CA ILE A 73 -0.39 4.51 11.20
C ILE A 73 0.37 3.22 11.52
N THR A 74 0.58 2.92 12.80
CA THR A 74 1.25 1.68 13.21
C THR A 74 0.44 0.45 12.78
N ALA A 75 -0.88 0.48 12.97
CA ALA A 75 -1.80 -0.57 12.54
C ALA A 75 -1.75 -0.80 11.01
N MET A 76 -1.64 0.28 10.24
CA MET A 76 -1.52 0.25 8.79
C MET A 76 -0.26 -0.48 8.32
N PHE A 77 0.91 -0.20 8.92
CA PHE A 77 2.14 -0.93 8.59
C PHE A 77 2.06 -2.41 8.98
N ILE A 78 1.45 -2.74 10.12
CA ILE A 78 1.21 -4.14 10.52
C ILE A 78 0.35 -4.85 9.47
N PHE A 79 -0.73 -4.20 9.01
CA PHE A 79 -1.60 -4.75 7.96
C PHE A 79 -0.83 -4.98 6.65
N LEU A 80 -0.04 -4.01 6.20
CA LEU A 80 0.78 -4.16 5.00
C LEU A 80 1.79 -5.31 5.15
N ALA A 81 2.46 -5.43 6.29
CA ALA A 81 3.40 -6.51 6.55
C ALA A 81 2.71 -7.89 6.46
N VAL A 82 1.56 -8.06 7.11
CA VAL A 82 0.78 -9.31 7.07
C VAL A 82 0.33 -9.65 5.65
N SER A 83 -0.15 -8.66 4.88
CA SER A 83 -0.54 -8.88 3.48
C SER A 83 0.61 -9.34 2.59
N GLN A 84 1.83 -8.85 2.85
CA GLN A 84 3.02 -9.28 2.13
C GLN A 84 3.43 -10.71 2.51
N PHE A 85 3.34 -11.08 3.78
CA PHE A 85 3.60 -12.47 4.22
C PHE A 85 2.64 -13.47 3.57
N ASP A 86 1.36 -13.15 3.48
CA ASP A 86 0.37 -14.03 2.83
C ASP A 86 0.59 -14.16 1.31
N ALA A 87 1.12 -13.11 0.68
CA ALA A 87 1.46 -13.14 -0.74
C ALA A 87 2.71 -13.99 -1.06
N ILE A 88 3.57 -14.28 -0.06
CA ILE A 88 4.78 -15.09 -0.25
C ILE A 88 4.42 -16.58 -0.32
N LYS A 89 4.74 -17.22 -1.45
CA LYS A 89 4.58 -18.67 -1.61
C LYS A 89 5.50 -19.42 -0.62
N GLN A 90 4.95 -20.39 0.13
CA GLN A 90 5.66 -21.18 1.15
C GLN A 90 7.03 -21.76 0.72
N SER A 91 7.21 -22.05 -0.57
CA SER A 91 8.48 -22.52 -1.14
C SER A 91 9.58 -21.46 -1.15
N GLN A 92 9.24 -20.19 -1.37
CA GLN A 92 10.20 -19.09 -1.45
C GLN A 92 10.66 -18.69 -0.03
N PHE A 93 9.76 -18.76 0.96
CA PHE A 93 10.09 -18.46 2.35
C PHE A 93 11.22 -19.34 2.89
N LYS A 94 11.21 -20.66 2.57
CA LYS A 94 12.31 -21.56 2.91
C LYS A 94 13.63 -21.16 2.25
N THR A 95 13.60 -20.76 0.98
CA THR A 95 14.80 -20.32 0.25
C THR A 95 15.37 -19.02 0.82
N TYR A 96 14.51 -18.06 1.19
CA TYR A 96 14.95 -16.82 1.86
C TYR A 96 15.55 -17.10 3.24
N LEU A 97 14.95 -18.01 4.02
CA LEU A 97 15.50 -18.40 5.32
C LEU A 97 16.88 -19.06 5.18
N VAL A 98 17.04 -19.94 4.19
CA VAL A 98 18.34 -20.56 3.89
C VAL A 98 19.37 -19.52 3.46
N LEU A 99 19.00 -18.52 2.66
CA LEU A 99 19.90 -17.45 2.22
C LEU A 99 20.31 -16.48 3.34
N ILE A 100 19.49 -16.30 4.38
CA ILE A 100 19.82 -15.44 5.52
C ILE A 100 20.71 -16.19 6.53
N VAL A 101 20.56 -17.52 6.59
CA VAL A 101 21.31 -18.38 7.52
C VAL A 101 22.65 -18.86 6.93
N CYS A 102 22.77 -18.98 5.61
CA CYS A 102 24.04 -19.22 4.90
C CYS A 102 24.82 -17.92 4.69
#